data_AF-A0A938UX14-F1
#
_entry.id   AF-A0A938UX14-F1
#
_cell.length_a   1.000
_cell.length_b   1.000
_cell.length_c   1.000
_cell.angle_alpha   90.00
_cell.angle_beta   90.00
_cell.angle_gamma   90.00
#
_symmetry.space_group_name_H-M   'P 1'
#
loop_
_entity.id
_entity.type
_entity.pdbx_description
1 polymer ?
#
loop_
_entity_poly.entity_id
_entity_poly.type
_entity_poly.pdbx_seq_one_letter_code
_entity_poly.pdbx_strand_id
1 'polypeptide(L)'
;AFTSFFLYHLMGKLTDRFLKNPIMRDTFIRWGLISAGCFGAYALGANNVANVTGVYVGSGVLSSFNGALIGGLSIAFGVLTYSRKVMETVGKKIVALDGYAAFIAELSAAVVVQIFTQVGVPVSTSQAIVGAVAGVGLVKGIRAVSLRSLAEIGVGWISTPVSGGAICYILLILFL
;
A
#
# COMPACT_ATOMS: atom_id res chain seq x y z
N ALA A 1 -10.18 -2.20 4.41
CA ALA A 1 -11.58 -1.75 4.29
C ALA A 1 -12.14 -1.31 5.63
N PHE A 2 -12.25 -2.20 6.63
CA PHE A 2 -12.79 -1.84 7.95
C PHE A 2 -12.03 -0.70 8.63
N THR A 3 -10.70 -0.79 8.73
CA THR A 3 -9.88 0.25 9.37
C THR A 3 -10.11 1.63 8.79
N SER A 4 -10.12 1.77 7.46
CA SER A 4 -10.35 3.05 6.80
C SER A 4 -11.78 3.54 6.90
N PHE A 5 -12.76 2.63 6.87
CA PHE A 5 -14.16 2.96 7.11
C PHE A 5 -14.37 3.57 8.50
N PHE A 6 -13.82 2.95 9.55
CA PHE A 6 -13.91 3.47 10.92
C PHE A 6 -13.09 4.75 11.11
N LEU A 7 -11.86 4.79 10.59
CA LEU A 7 -10.97 5.93 10.72
C LEU A 7 -11.56 7.18 10.04
N TYR A 8 -12.25 7.02 8.91
CA TYR A 8 -12.95 8.12 8.23
C TYR A 8 -13.99 8.79 9.14
N HIS A 9 -14.84 7.99 9.81
CA HIS A 9 -15.86 8.54 10.70
C HIS A 9 -15.27 9.16 11.97
N LEU A 10 -14.26 8.51 12.56
CA LEU A 10 -13.60 9.00 13.76
C LEU A 10 -12.88 10.33 13.50
N MET A 11 -12.07 10.37 12.44
CA MET A 11 -11.35 11.58 12.04
C MET A 11 -12.33 12.67 11.61
N GLY A 12 -13.45 12.34 10.97
CA GLY A 12 -14.47 13.32 10.58
C GLY A 12 -14.99 14.06 11.80
N LYS A 13 -15.43 13.31 12.82
CA LYS A 13 -15.89 13.88 14.10
C LYS A 13 -14.83 14.73 14.80
N LEU A 14 -13.57 14.30 14.81
CA LEU A 14 -12.47 15.04 15.44
C LEU A 14 -12.16 16.34 14.68
N THR A 15 -12.09 16.26 13.35
CA THR A 15 -11.81 17.41 12.48
C THR A 15 -12.94 18.44 12.60
N ASP A 16 -14.20 18.01 12.59
CA ASP A 16 -15.34 18.93 12.73
C ASP A 16 -15.44 19.54 14.14
N ARG A 17 -14.98 18.83 15.17
CA ARG A 17 -14.97 19.32 16.56
C ARG A 17 -13.87 20.35 16.81
N PHE A 18 -12.66 20.08 16.33
CA PHE A 18 -11.47 20.88 16.66
C PHE A 18 -11.06 21.86 15.55
N LEU A 19 -11.29 21.53 14.28
CA LEU A 19 -10.85 22.33 13.12
C LEU A 19 -12.06 22.93 12.38
N LYS A 20 -12.73 23.88 13.04
CA LYS A 20 -13.89 24.59 12.45
C LYS A 20 -13.52 25.58 11.35
N ASN A 21 -12.28 26.09 11.34
CA ASN A 21 -11.80 27.01 10.30
C ASN A 21 -11.47 26.22 9.01
N PRO A 22 -12.11 26.53 7.87
CA PRO A 22 -11.88 25.82 6.60
C PRO A 22 -10.42 25.83 6.14
N ILE A 23 -9.71 26.94 6.29
CA ILE A 23 -8.30 27.09 5.87
C ILE A 23 -7.40 26.19 6.72
N MET A 24 -7.64 26.17 8.03
CA MET A 24 -6.88 25.34 8.97
C MET A 24 -7.13 23.85 8.72
N ARG A 25 -8.37 23.48 8.38
CA ARG A 25 -8.74 22.10 8.02
C ARG A 25 -8.04 21.64 6.75
N ASP A 26 -8.06 22.44 5.68
CA ASP A 26 -7.39 22.10 4.42
C ASP A 26 -5.88 21.94 4.62
N THR A 27 -5.27 22.89 5.35
CA THR A 27 -3.84 22.84 5.70
C THR A 27 -3.49 21.57 6.48
N PHE A 28 -4.29 21.22 7.49
CA PHE A 28 -4.11 20.00 8.27
C PHE A 28 -4.20 18.74 7.42
N ILE A 29 -5.21 18.65 6.53
CA ILE A 29 -5.38 17.49 5.65
C ILE A 29 -4.21 17.35 4.68
N ARG A 30 -3.73 18.46 4.12
CA ARG A 30 -2.63 18.46 3.16
C ARG A 30 -1.32 17.97 3.81
N TRP A 31 -0.95 18.52 4.96
CA TRP A 31 0.24 18.06 5.68
C TRP A 31 0.07 16.65 6.22
N GLY A 32 -1.12 16.31 6.73
CA GLY A 32 -1.45 14.95 7.16
C GLY A 32 -1.29 13.93 6.04
N LEU A 33 -1.76 14.23 4.83
CA LEU A 33 -1.60 13.36 3.66
C LEU A 33 -0.14 13.14 3.31
N ILE A 34 0.68 14.20 3.29
CA ILE A 34 2.11 14.07 2.99
C ILE A 34 2.80 13.21 4.05
N SER A 35 2.54 13.48 5.33
CA SER A 35 3.11 12.70 6.44
C SER A 35 2.66 11.24 6.41
N ALA A 36 1.38 10.98 6.12
CA ALA A 36 0.85 9.63 5.96
C ALA A 36 1.50 8.91 4.78
N GLY A 37 1.71 9.59 3.64
CA GLY A 37 2.40 9.01 2.49
C GLY A 37 3.86 8.68 2.79
N CYS A 38 4.58 9.54 3.52
CA CYS A 38 5.94 9.23 3.98
C CYS A 38 5.96 8.01 4.92
N PHE A 39 5.02 7.94 5.85
CA PHE A 39 4.88 6.80 6.75
C PHE A 39 4.50 5.51 6.02
N GLY A 40 3.60 5.58 5.03
CA GLY A 40 3.23 4.46 4.18
C GLY A 40 4.38 3.96 3.33
N ALA A 41 5.18 4.86 2.75
CA ALA A 41 6.38 4.50 2.01
C ALA A 41 7.43 3.80 2.91
N TYR A 42 7.61 4.29 4.14
CA TYR A 42 8.46 3.65 5.13
C TYR A 42 7.96 2.24 5.49
N ALA A 43 6.67 2.09 5.84
CA ALA A 43 6.08 0.81 6.20
C ALA A 43 6.14 -0.20 5.04
N LEU A 44 5.95 0.28 3.80
CA LEU A 44 6.09 -0.52 2.59
C LEU A 44 7.53 -1.01 2.40
N GLY A 45 8.52 -0.13 2.56
CA GLY A 45 9.93 -0.51 2.45
C GLY A 45 10.32 -1.57 3.48
N ALA A 46 9.91 -1.36 4.73
CA ALA A 46 10.18 -2.28 5.83
C ALA A 46 9.53 -3.66 5.63
N ASN A 47 8.31 -3.72 5.06
CA ASN A 47 7.64 -4.99 4.77
C ASN A 47 8.22 -5.70 3.54
N ASN A 48 8.45 -4.97 2.45
CA ASN A 48 8.68 -5.57 1.14
C ASN A 48 10.15 -5.92 0.86
N VAL A 49 11.13 -5.27 1.51
CA VAL A 49 12.55 -5.53 1.21
C VAL A 49 12.93 -6.99 1.46
N ALA A 50 12.36 -7.60 2.51
CA ALA A 50 12.58 -8.99 2.88
C ALA A 50 12.06 -9.98 1.82
N ASN A 51 11.02 -9.63 1.06
CA ASN A 51 10.47 -10.50 0.01
C ASN A 51 11.44 -10.69 -1.17
N VAL A 52 12.37 -9.75 -1.36
CA VAL A 52 13.36 -9.82 -2.44
C VAL A 52 14.70 -10.30 -1.91
N THR A 53 15.16 -9.75 -0.77
CA THR A 53 16.51 -10.03 -0.28
C THR A 53 16.60 -11.14 0.75
N GLY A 54 15.45 -11.62 1.27
CA GLY A 54 15.39 -12.70 2.25
C GLY A 54 16.01 -14.01 1.75
N VAL A 55 15.90 -14.33 0.46
CA VAL A 55 16.51 -15.54 -0.11
C VAL A 55 18.04 -15.49 -0.10
N TYR A 56 18.66 -14.32 -0.31
CA TYR A 56 20.12 -14.15 -0.27
C TYR A 56 20.65 -14.16 1.16
N VAL A 57 19.86 -13.62 2.09
CA VAL A 57 20.19 -13.68 3.52
C VAL A 57 20.06 -15.11 4.04
N GLY A 58 18.98 -15.80 3.66
CA GLY A 58 18.74 -17.20 4.04
C GLY A 58 19.76 -18.18 3.46
N SER A 59 20.30 -17.91 2.27
CA SER A 59 21.38 -18.71 1.68
C SER A 59 22.78 -18.36 2.20
N GLY A 60 22.91 -17.35 3.06
CA GLY A 60 24.19 -16.88 3.60
C GLY A 60 25.04 -16.06 2.64
N VAL A 61 24.54 -15.74 1.45
CA VAL A 61 25.25 -14.91 0.44
C VAL A 61 25.35 -13.45 0.88
N LEU A 62 24.33 -12.93 1.57
CA LEU A 62 24.31 -11.56 2.08
C LEU A 62 24.04 -11.53 3.59
N SER A 63 24.63 -10.56 4.28
CA SER A 63 24.19 -10.19 5.63
C SER A 63 22.84 -9.46 5.56
N SER A 64 22.08 -9.48 6.66
CA SER A 64 20.79 -8.77 6.74
C SER A 64 20.91 -7.27 6.45
N PHE A 65 22.00 -6.64 6.89
CA PHE A 65 22.28 -5.23 6.61
C PHE A 65 22.51 -4.98 5.12
N ASN A 66 23.36 -5.78 4.48
CA ASN A 66 23.65 -5.63 3.04
C ASN A 66 22.40 -5.93 2.20
N GLY A 67 21.60 -6.94 2.59
CA GLY A 67 20.32 -7.24 1.96
C GLY A 67 19.33 -6.07 2.06
N ALA A 68 19.24 -5.42 3.22
CA ALA A 68 18.39 -4.24 3.40
C ALA A 68 18.88 -3.05 2.55
N LEU A 69 20.20 -2.79 2.53
CA LEU A 69 20.78 -1.68 1.79
C LEU A 69 20.58 -1.83 0.27
N ILE A 70 20.96 -2.98 -0.29
CA ILE A 70 20.85 -3.23 -1.74
C ILE A 70 19.37 -3.26 -2.14
N GLY A 71 18.54 -4.02 -1.42
CA GLY A 71 17.11 -4.12 -1.71
C GLY A 71 16.40 -2.77 -1.61
N GLY A 72 16.71 -1.97 -0.59
CA GLY A 72 16.15 -0.64 -0.39
C GLY A 72 16.49 0.32 -1.54
N LEU A 73 17.75 0.36 -1.96
CA LEU A 73 18.18 1.19 -3.11
C LEU A 73 17.52 0.74 -4.42
N SER A 74 17.42 -0.57 -4.65
CA SER A 74 16.73 -1.11 -5.83
C SER A 74 15.23 -0.76 -5.84
N ILE A 75 14.55 -0.85 -4.69
CA ILE A 75 13.15 -0.42 -4.56
C ILE A 75 13.02 1.07 -4.88
N ALA A 76 13.86 1.92 -4.29
CA ALA A 76 13.84 3.35 -4.56
C ALA A 76 14.00 3.67 -6.06
N PHE A 77 14.93 3.00 -6.73
CA PHE A 77 15.13 3.14 -8.18
C PHE A 77 13.90 2.69 -8.99
N GLY A 78 13.30 1.55 -8.62
CA GLY A 78 12.07 1.05 -9.26
C GLY A 78 10.88 1.99 -9.10
N VAL A 79 10.75 2.62 -7.92
CA VAL A 79 9.72 3.63 -7.65
C VAL A 79 9.86 4.81 -8.62
N LEU A 80 11.07 5.30 -8.86
CA LEU A 80 11.31 6.45 -9.74
C LEU A 80 11.05 6.15 -11.22
N THR A 81 11.14 4.88 -11.63
CA THR A 81 11.11 4.49 -13.05
C THR A 81 9.77 3.92 -13.50
N TYR A 82 9.11 3.09 -12.70
CA TYR A 82 7.94 2.29 -13.16
C TYR A 82 6.66 2.45 -12.33
N SER A 83 6.65 3.23 -11.24
CA SER A 83 5.49 3.31 -10.33
C SER A 83 4.25 4.02 -10.90
N ARG A 84 4.40 4.85 -11.95
CA ARG A 84 3.36 5.76 -12.44
C ARG A 84 2.02 5.10 -12.75
N LYS A 85 2.02 3.96 -13.45
CA LYS A 85 0.78 3.28 -13.86
C LYS A 85 -0.01 2.73 -12.65
N VAL A 86 0.71 2.28 -11.62
CA VAL A 86 0.10 1.79 -10.37
C VAL A 86 -0.48 2.96 -9.58
N MET A 87 0.25 4.09 -9.49
CA MET A 87 -0.26 5.32 -8.86
C MET A 87 -1.55 5.81 -9.53
N GLU A 88 -1.62 5.81 -10.86
CA GLU A 88 -2.84 6.19 -11.59
C GLU A 88 -4.00 5.24 -11.31
N THR A 89 -3.73 3.95 -11.15
CA THR A 89 -4.77 2.96 -10.87
C THR A 89 -5.34 3.12 -9.47
N VAL A 90 -4.48 3.15 -8.45
CA VAL A 90 -4.90 3.29 -7.04
C VAL A 90 -5.51 4.67 -6.78
N GLY A 91 -4.90 5.73 -7.32
CA GLY A 91 -5.31 7.11 -7.04
C GLY A 91 -6.54 7.59 -7.81
N LYS A 92 -6.93 6.93 -8.92
CA LYS A 92 -8.02 7.42 -9.78
C LYS A 92 -9.06 6.38 -10.18
N LYS A 93 -8.69 5.10 -10.35
CA LYS A 93 -9.58 4.11 -10.99
C LYS A 93 -10.50 3.37 -10.01
N ILE A 94 -10.14 3.31 -8.73
CA ILE A 94 -10.93 2.56 -7.73
C ILE A 94 -12.07 3.42 -7.18
N VAL A 95 -11.74 4.61 -6.67
CA VAL A 95 -12.67 5.59 -6.08
C VAL A 95 -12.17 6.99 -6.43
N ALA A 96 -13.08 7.95 -6.64
CA ALA A 96 -12.72 9.36 -6.73
C ALA A 96 -12.28 9.89 -5.34
N LEU A 97 -10.97 10.07 -5.19
CA LEU A 97 -10.35 10.50 -3.94
C LEU A 97 -10.17 12.02 -3.91
N ASP A 98 -10.71 12.64 -2.87
CA ASP A 98 -10.35 13.97 -2.39
C ASP A 98 -9.24 13.87 -1.34
N GLY A 99 -8.62 15.00 -0.99
CA GLY A 99 -7.46 15.03 -0.07
C GLY A 99 -7.74 14.35 1.28
N TYR A 100 -8.96 14.52 1.81
CA TYR A 100 -9.37 13.87 3.05
C TYR A 100 -9.48 12.35 2.92
N ALA A 101 -10.18 11.86 1.89
CA ALA A 101 -10.30 10.42 1.66
C ALA A 101 -8.93 9.76 1.40
N ALA A 102 -8.07 10.41 0.63
CA ALA A 102 -6.72 9.95 0.36
C ALA A 102 -5.90 9.84 1.66
N PHE A 103 -5.96 10.86 2.52
CA PHE A 103 -5.25 10.87 3.80
C PHE A 103 -5.68 9.70 4.69
N ILE A 104 -6.99 9.49 4.84
CA ILE A 104 -7.52 8.41 5.66
C ILE A 104 -7.18 7.03 5.10
N ALA A 105 -7.31 6.85 3.77
CA ALA A 105 -6.98 5.59 3.13
C ALA A 105 -5.50 5.24 3.30
N GLU A 106 -4.60 6.19 3.03
CA GLU A 106 -3.16 6.00 3.16
C GLU A 106 -2.75 5.71 4.60
N LEU A 107 -3.21 6.52 5.56
CA LEU A 107 -2.89 6.33 6.97
C LEU A 107 -3.39 4.97 7.48
N SER A 108 -4.59 4.55 7.07
CA SER A 108 -5.14 3.24 7.46
C SER A 108 -4.30 2.09 6.92
N ALA A 109 -3.90 2.16 5.64
CA ALA A 109 -3.07 1.14 5.02
C ALA A 109 -1.69 1.08 5.70
N ALA A 110 -1.05 2.23 5.89
CA ALA A 110 0.26 2.35 6.52
C ALA A 110 0.29 1.78 7.95
N VAL A 111 -0.71 2.11 8.78
CA VAL A 111 -0.82 1.59 10.15
C VAL A 111 -0.95 0.08 10.16
N VAL A 112 -1.84 -0.48 9.32
CA VAL A 112 -2.04 -1.94 9.27
C VAL A 112 -0.76 -2.63 8.81
N VAL A 113 -0.14 -2.17 7.74
CA VAL A 113 1.13 -2.73 7.24
C VAL A 113 2.20 -2.67 8.32
N GLN A 114 2.36 -1.52 8.99
CA GLN A 114 3.37 -1.35 10.03
C GLN A 114 3.18 -2.32 11.21
N ILE A 115 1.94 -2.53 11.67
CA ILE A 115 1.64 -3.49 12.74
C ILE A 115 2.09 -4.90 12.33
N PHE A 116 1.73 -5.34 11.12
CA PHE A 116 2.11 -6.68 10.63
C PHE A 116 3.64 -6.81 10.42
N THR A 117 4.27 -5.76 9.92
CA THR A 117 5.74 -5.69 9.81
C THR A 117 6.42 -5.83 11.17
N GLN A 118 5.89 -5.18 12.22
CA GLN A 118 6.47 -5.27 13.57
C GLN A 118 6.37 -6.67 14.18
N VAL A 119 5.32 -7.42 13.88
CA VAL A 119 5.17 -8.82 14.32
C VAL A 119 5.88 -9.82 13.40
N GLY A 120 6.59 -9.33 12.36
CA GLY A 120 7.39 -10.16 11.46
C GLY A 120 6.59 -10.95 10.41
N VAL A 121 5.33 -10.58 10.16
CA VAL A 121 4.48 -11.26 9.17
C VAL A 121 4.48 -10.48 7.86
N PRO A 122 4.96 -11.07 6.74
CA PRO A 122 4.90 -10.42 5.44
C PRO A 122 3.43 -10.31 5.00
N VAL A 123 3.03 -9.11 4.56
CA VAL A 123 1.64 -8.84 4.15
C VAL A 123 1.61 -8.08 2.84
N SER A 124 0.50 -8.21 2.09
CA SER A 124 0.36 -7.50 0.83
C SER A 124 0.01 -6.02 1.05
N THR A 125 0.99 -5.14 0.86
CA THR A 125 0.81 -3.69 0.87
C THR A 125 -0.17 -3.21 -0.21
N SER A 126 -0.17 -3.87 -1.38
CA SER A 126 -1.13 -3.57 -2.46
C SER A 126 -2.58 -3.88 -2.06
N GLN A 127 -2.82 -4.99 -1.36
CA GLN A 127 -4.16 -5.32 -0.84
C GLN A 127 -4.57 -4.36 0.27
N ALA A 128 -3.63 -3.97 1.14
CA ALA A 128 -3.90 -3.02 2.22
C ALA A 128 -4.42 -1.68 1.67
N ILE A 129 -3.72 -1.07 0.70
CA ILE A 129 -4.13 0.22 0.13
C ILE A 129 -5.39 0.11 -0.73
N VAL A 130 -5.51 -0.92 -1.59
CA VAL A 130 -6.73 -1.14 -2.39
C VAL A 130 -7.94 -1.32 -1.49
N GLY A 131 -7.80 -2.14 -0.44
CA GLY A 131 -8.84 -2.34 0.56
C GLY A 131 -9.15 -1.08 1.38
N ALA A 132 -8.15 -0.24 1.66
CA ALA A 132 -8.36 1.02 2.37
C ALA A 132 -9.14 2.03 1.51
N VAL A 133 -8.74 2.20 0.24
CA VAL A 133 -9.42 3.06 -0.75
C VAL A 133 -10.85 2.60 -0.98
N ALA A 134 -11.07 1.30 -1.20
CA ALA A 134 -12.42 0.74 -1.32
C ALA A 134 -13.25 0.99 -0.05
N GLY A 135 -12.65 0.83 1.15
CA GLY A 135 -13.31 1.11 2.43
C GLY A 135 -13.79 2.55 2.57
N VAL A 136 -12.98 3.54 2.14
CA VAL A 136 -13.40 4.94 2.12
C VAL A 136 -14.48 5.17 1.05
N GLY A 137 -14.38 4.51 -0.10
CA GLY A 137 -15.42 4.55 -1.13
C GLY A 137 -16.77 4.03 -0.64
N LEU A 138 -16.79 2.98 0.19
CA LEU A 138 -18.02 2.47 0.80
C LEU A 138 -18.70 3.49 1.72
N VAL A 139 -17.92 4.37 2.39
CA VAL A 139 -18.50 5.50 3.15
C VAL A 139 -19.23 6.47 2.23
N LYS A 140 -18.71 6.71 1.02
CA LYS A 140 -19.35 7.53 -0.03
C LYS A 140 -20.50 6.77 -0.76
N GLY A 141 -20.73 5.52 -0.43
CA GLY A 141 -21.74 4.63 -1.03
C GLY A 141 -21.14 3.66 -2.06
N ILE A 142 -21.77 2.48 -2.21
CA ILE A 142 -21.25 1.39 -3.06
C ILE A 142 -21.02 1.81 -4.53
N ARG A 143 -21.84 2.73 -5.06
CA ARG A 143 -21.71 3.24 -6.43
C ARG A 143 -20.46 4.10 -6.64
N ALA A 144 -19.84 4.59 -5.58
CA ALA A 144 -18.57 5.33 -5.65
C ALA A 144 -17.35 4.40 -5.87
N VAL A 145 -17.54 3.08 -5.72
CA VAL A 145 -16.48 2.08 -5.87
C VAL A 145 -16.58 1.40 -7.23
N SER A 146 -15.50 1.45 -8.01
CA SER A 146 -15.39 0.72 -9.27
C SER A 146 -15.18 -0.78 -9.03
N LEU A 147 -16.27 -1.55 -9.05
CA LEU A 147 -16.21 -3.01 -8.95
C LEU A 147 -15.41 -3.64 -10.10
N ARG A 148 -15.46 -3.04 -11.29
CA ARG A 148 -14.66 -3.47 -12.44
C ARG A 148 -13.17 -3.38 -12.14
N SER A 149 -12.70 -2.24 -11.62
CA SER A 149 -11.29 -2.07 -11.29
C SER A 149 -10.85 -3.00 -10.16
N LEU A 150 -11.71 -3.24 -9.17
CA LEU A 150 -11.45 -4.24 -8.13
C LEU A 150 -11.34 -5.66 -8.71
N ALA A 151 -12.19 -6.03 -9.66
CA ALA A 151 -12.12 -7.32 -10.35
C ALA A 151 -10.82 -7.46 -11.16
N GLU A 152 -10.44 -6.44 -11.94
CA GLU A 152 -9.19 -6.42 -12.71
C GLU A 152 -7.96 -6.58 -11.78
N ILE A 153 -7.95 -5.90 -10.64
CA ILE A 153 -6.91 -6.05 -9.62
C ILE A 153 -6.92 -7.46 -9.02
N GLY A 154 -8.10 -8.00 -8.70
CA GLY A 154 -8.28 -9.34 -8.14
C GLY A 154 -7.77 -10.44 -9.08
N VAL A 155 -8.04 -10.32 -10.38
CA VAL A 155 -7.46 -11.20 -11.41
C VAL A 155 -5.94 -11.13 -11.38
N GLY A 156 -5.37 -9.93 -11.25
CA GLY A 156 -3.92 -9.73 -11.08
C GLY A 156 -3.34 -10.45 -9.86
N TRP A 157 -4.05 -10.45 -8.73
CA TRP A 157 -3.61 -11.13 -7.50
C TRP A 157 -3.61 -12.65 -7.61
N ILE A 158 -4.45 -13.23 -8.46
CA ILE A 158 -4.46 -14.68 -8.72
C ILE A 158 -3.42 -15.03 -9.79
N SER A 159 -3.33 -14.24 -10.87
CA SER A 159 -2.44 -14.53 -11.99
C SER A 159 -0.96 -14.39 -11.64
N THR A 160 -0.61 -13.46 -10.74
CA THR A 160 0.78 -13.20 -10.33
C THR A 160 1.45 -14.42 -9.69
N PRO A 161 0.91 -15.03 -8.61
CA PRO A 161 1.54 -16.20 -7.99
C PRO A 161 1.52 -17.42 -8.91
N VAL A 162 0.46 -17.63 -9.69
CA VAL A 162 0.38 -18.73 -10.67
C VAL A 162 1.49 -18.61 -11.71
N SER A 163 1.69 -17.42 -12.28
CA SER A 163 2.73 -17.18 -13.27
C SER A 163 4.13 -17.31 -12.66
N GLY A 164 4.34 -16.78 -11.45
CA GLY A 164 5.60 -16.91 -10.72
C GLY A 164 5.96 -18.37 -10.43
N GLY A 165 4.99 -19.17 -9.97
CA GLY A 165 5.18 -20.60 -9.72
C GLY A 165 5.46 -21.39 -10.99
N ALA A 166 4.74 -21.13 -12.08
CA ALA A 166 4.97 -21.78 -13.37
C ALA A 166 6.38 -21.47 -13.91
N ILE A 167 6.79 -20.21 -13.89
CA ILE A 167 8.14 -19.81 -14.34
C ILE A 167 9.20 -20.46 -13.44
N CYS A 168 9.01 -20.44 -12.11
CA CYS A 168 9.92 -21.09 -11.18
C CYS A 168 10.10 -22.58 -11.48
N TYR A 169 9.00 -23.32 -11.69
CA TYR A 169 9.03 -24.74 -12.02
C TYR A 169 9.78 -25.02 -13.34
N ILE A 170 9.53 -24.21 -14.38
CA ILE A 170 10.23 -24.35 -15.67
C ILE A 170 11.74 -24.12 -15.51
N LEU A 171 12.14 -23.08 -14.76
CA LEU A 171 13.54 -22.79 -14.52
C LEU A 171 14.22 -23.92 -13.72
N LEU A 172 13.52 -24.52 -12.74
CA LEU A 172 14.07 -25.66 -12.00
C LEU A 172 14.37 -26.84 -12.91
N ILE A 173 13.48 -27.19 -13.85
CA ILE A 173 13.73 -28.29 -14.80
C ILE A 173 14.88 -27.96 -15.76
N LEU A 174 15.06 -26.70 -16.13
CA LEU A 174 16.12 -26.30 -17.07
C LEU A 174 17.52 -26.39 -16.46
N PHE A 175 17.65 -26.09 -15.17
CA PHE A 175 18.95 -25.96 -14.48
C PHE A 175 19.29 -27.14 -13.55
N LEU A 176 18.38 -28.10 -13.37
CA LEU A 176 18.61 -29.38 -12.69
C LEU A 176 18.77 -30.51 -13.71
#